data_AF-A0A925FZA0-F1
#
_entry.id   AF-A0A925FZA0-F1
#
_cell.length_a   1.000
_cell.length_b   1.000
_cell.length_c   1.000
_cell.angle_alpha   90.00
_cell.angle_beta   90.00
_cell.angle_gamma   90.00
#
_symmetry.space_group_name_H-M   'P 1'
#
loop_
_entity.id
_entity.type
_entity.pdbx_description
1 polymer ?
#
loop_
_entity_poly.entity_id
_entity_poly.type
_entity_poly.pdbx_seq_one_letter_code
_entity_poly.pdbx_strand_id
1 'polypeptide(L)'
;MKNMNSFLNTLKERIVVFDGAMGTNLQTQNLTLDDFGGLRFEGCNEHLLITKPSAVENVHAAFLEVGCDVVETNSFNGTSVDYSEYEIGHLAYDMNVKAARLAKRIASDYSTANRPRWVAGSMGPGRKLPTLGHITFRELKAAYHEQARGLIDGGVDLLIVETCQDLLQTKAALSGIFDYFEQIKRRVPVIAQVTIELFGTMLNGTEISAALTALEPFPIDVIGMNCGTGPKHMTESIRYLCENAPLPVSVLPNAGLPEVKDGEQHYDETPESFTAQIVHFAKDFGVNIVGGCCGTTPAHLKMVVEAMQRVSPKQRDAKLVPS
;
A
#
# COMPACT_ATOMS: atom_id res chain seq x y z
N MET A 1 -2.51 -8.16 31.58
CA MET A 1 -3.20 -8.44 30.31
C MET A 1 -2.15 -8.94 29.33
N LYS A 2 -2.15 -10.26 29.04
CA LYS A 2 -1.21 -10.88 28.10
C LYS A 2 -1.50 -10.36 26.69
N ASN A 3 -0.47 -9.76 26.07
CA ASN A 3 -0.31 -9.29 24.68
C ASN A 3 -1.56 -9.24 23.80
N MET A 4 -2.06 -8.02 23.56
CA MET A 4 -2.75 -7.73 22.30
C MET A 4 -1.67 -7.85 21.20
N ASN A 5 -1.81 -8.79 20.27
CA ASN A 5 -0.85 -9.00 19.18
C ASN A 5 -0.76 -7.74 18.30
N SER A 6 0.15 -6.83 18.63
CA SER A 6 0.42 -5.64 17.83
C SER A 6 0.96 -6.08 16.46
N PHE A 7 0.56 -5.39 15.40
CA PHE A 7 1.01 -5.64 14.02
C PHE A 7 2.52 -5.92 13.90
N LEU A 8 3.37 -5.08 14.49
CA LEU A 8 4.84 -5.23 14.42
C LEU A 8 5.38 -6.47 15.16
N ASN A 9 4.68 -6.97 16.18
CA ASN A 9 5.06 -8.22 16.83
C ASN A 9 4.69 -9.42 15.96
N THR A 10 3.56 -9.36 15.24
CA THR A 10 3.16 -10.41 14.30
C THR A 10 4.20 -10.60 13.19
N LEU A 11 4.84 -9.53 12.72
CA LEU A 11 5.92 -9.61 11.70
C LEU A 11 7.12 -10.48 12.14
N LYS A 12 7.31 -10.68 13.45
CA LYS A 12 8.36 -11.54 14.02
C LYS A 12 7.93 -13.00 14.12
N GLU A 13 6.62 -13.25 14.12
CA GLU A 13 6.03 -14.57 14.36
C GLU A 13 5.63 -15.27 13.06
N ARG A 14 5.13 -14.51 12.08
CA ARG A 14 4.67 -15.03 10.78
C ARG A 14 4.77 -13.99 9.68
N ILE A 15 4.69 -14.46 8.43
CA ILE A 15 4.51 -13.57 7.28
C ILE A 15 3.10 -12.98 7.34
N VAL A 16 2.99 -11.67 7.14
CA VAL A 16 1.72 -10.95 7.06
C VAL A 16 1.34 -10.77 5.59
N VAL A 17 0.09 -11.09 5.26
CA VAL A 17 -0.41 -11.00 3.88
C VAL A 17 -1.36 -9.80 3.74
N PHE A 18 -1.00 -8.83 2.92
CA PHE A 18 -1.85 -7.72 2.50
C PHE A 18 -2.82 -8.19 1.40
N ASP A 19 -3.81 -7.37 1.11
CA ASP A 19 -4.75 -7.59 0.02
C ASP A 19 -4.09 -7.36 -1.36
N GLY A 20 -4.93 -7.37 -2.39
CA GLY A 20 -4.55 -7.06 -3.76
C GLY A 20 -5.12 -5.71 -4.21
N ALA A 21 -5.06 -5.44 -5.51
CA ALA A 21 -5.46 -4.13 -6.04
C ALA A 21 -6.95 -3.78 -5.82
N MET A 22 -7.21 -2.63 -5.22
CA MET A 22 -8.56 -2.03 -5.16
C MET A 22 -9.09 -1.71 -6.55
N GLY A 23 -8.35 -0.94 -7.35
CA GLY A 23 -8.82 -0.41 -8.63
C GLY A 23 -9.23 -1.48 -9.65
N THR A 24 -8.36 -2.47 -9.90
CA THR A 24 -8.67 -3.53 -10.87
C THR A 24 -9.81 -4.44 -10.42
N ASN A 25 -10.03 -4.61 -9.10
CA ASN A 25 -11.16 -5.38 -8.58
C ASN A 25 -12.46 -4.56 -8.52
N LEU A 26 -12.41 -3.23 -8.56
CA LEU A 26 -13.60 -2.39 -8.79
C LEU A 26 -14.05 -2.48 -10.25
N GLN A 27 -13.10 -2.53 -11.20
CA GLN A 27 -13.40 -2.63 -12.63
C GLN A 27 -14.20 -3.89 -12.99
N THR A 28 -14.00 -5.00 -12.29
CA THR A 28 -14.76 -6.25 -12.52
C THR A 28 -16.22 -6.17 -12.06
N GLN A 29 -16.61 -5.12 -11.34
CA GLN A 29 -17.98 -4.94 -10.85
C GLN A 29 -18.91 -4.24 -11.86
N ASN A 30 -18.45 -4.00 -13.09
CA ASN A 30 -19.22 -3.35 -14.17
C ASN A 30 -19.85 -2.01 -13.72
N LEU A 31 -19.07 -1.20 -13.00
CA LEU A 31 -19.50 0.11 -12.53
C LEU A 31 -19.73 1.06 -13.72
N THR A 32 -20.80 1.84 -13.62
CA THR A 32 -21.18 2.85 -14.61
C THR A 32 -20.77 4.25 -14.15
N LEU A 33 -20.77 5.23 -15.05
CA LEU A 33 -20.49 6.63 -14.69
C LEU A 33 -21.40 7.15 -13.56
N ASP A 34 -22.66 6.74 -13.53
CA ASP A 34 -23.61 7.14 -12.49
C ASP A 34 -23.19 6.62 -11.11
N ASP A 35 -22.58 5.43 -11.04
CA ASP A 35 -22.05 4.87 -9.80
C ASP A 35 -20.91 5.72 -9.24
N PHE A 36 -20.11 6.36 -10.10
CA PHE A 36 -19.07 7.31 -9.69
C PHE A 36 -19.64 8.69 -9.35
N GLY A 37 -20.92 8.98 -9.62
CA GLY A 37 -21.52 10.31 -9.42
C GLY A 37 -21.49 11.20 -10.67
N GLY A 38 -21.33 10.61 -11.85
CA GLY A 38 -21.35 11.27 -13.15
C GLY A 38 -19.96 11.54 -13.74
N LEU A 39 -19.94 12.08 -14.96
CA LEU A 39 -18.73 12.27 -15.78
C LEU A 39 -17.59 12.99 -15.06
N ARG A 40 -17.92 13.95 -14.18
CA ARG A 40 -16.93 14.69 -13.40
C ARG A 40 -16.04 13.75 -12.58
N PHE A 41 -16.57 12.67 -12.03
CA PHE A 41 -15.88 11.78 -11.10
C PHE A 41 -15.39 10.49 -11.77
N GLU A 42 -15.40 10.44 -13.11
CA GLU A 42 -14.85 9.32 -13.86
C GLU A 42 -13.39 9.04 -13.43
N GLY A 43 -13.12 7.79 -13.07
CA GLY A 43 -11.81 7.36 -12.57
C GLY A 43 -11.47 7.75 -11.12
N CYS A 44 -12.35 8.47 -10.41
CA CYS A 44 -12.19 8.77 -8.98
C CYS A 44 -12.76 7.62 -8.14
N ASN A 45 -11.98 6.54 -7.98
CA ASN A 45 -12.39 5.37 -7.21
C ASN A 45 -12.78 5.72 -5.76
N GLU A 46 -12.11 6.71 -5.16
CA GLU A 46 -12.39 7.16 -3.81
C GLU A 46 -13.79 7.79 -3.68
N HIS A 47 -14.36 8.35 -4.76
CA HIS A 47 -15.72 8.92 -4.72
C HIS A 47 -16.80 7.85 -4.52
N LEU A 48 -16.51 6.58 -4.84
CA LEU A 48 -17.39 5.45 -4.54
C LEU A 48 -17.68 5.31 -3.04
N LEU A 49 -16.83 5.84 -2.15
CA LEU A 49 -17.11 5.90 -0.71
C LEU A 49 -18.37 6.72 -0.38
N ILE A 50 -18.78 7.63 -1.27
CA ILE A 50 -19.94 8.49 -1.12
C ILE A 50 -21.13 7.90 -1.89
N THR A 51 -20.90 7.54 -3.15
CA THR A 51 -21.99 7.20 -4.09
C THR A 51 -22.37 5.72 -4.06
N LYS A 52 -21.40 4.82 -3.84
CA LYS A 52 -21.62 3.37 -3.87
C LYS A 52 -20.64 2.63 -2.94
N PRO A 53 -20.72 2.85 -1.61
CA PRO A 53 -19.76 2.28 -0.66
C PRO A 53 -19.74 0.74 -0.70
N SER A 54 -20.86 0.10 -1.04
CA SER A 54 -20.95 -1.35 -1.22
C SER A 54 -19.96 -1.91 -2.24
N ALA A 55 -19.59 -1.16 -3.28
CA ALA A 55 -18.59 -1.61 -4.26
C ALA A 55 -17.21 -1.76 -3.63
N VAL A 56 -16.82 -0.82 -2.76
CA VAL A 56 -15.58 -0.86 -1.99
C VAL A 56 -15.65 -1.96 -0.92
N GLU A 57 -16.82 -2.12 -0.28
CA GLU A 57 -17.05 -3.18 0.71
C GLU A 57 -16.81 -4.57 0.12
N ASN A 58 -17.34 -4.82 -1.08
CA ASN A 58 -17.19 -6.08 -1.78
C ASN A 58 -15.72 -6.43 -2.02
N VAL A 59 -14.88 -5.44 -2.37
CA VAL A 59 -13.45 -5.68 -2.60
C VAL A 59 -12.74 -6.05 -1.29
N HIS A 60 -12.94 -5.28 -0.23
CA HIS A 60 -12.34 -5.59 1.07
C HIS A 60 -12.79 -6.97 1.59
N ALA A 61 -14.09 -7.28 1.51
CA ALA A 61 -14.64 -8.56 1.93
C ALA A 61 -14.02 -9.72 1.14
N ALA A 62 -13.90 -9.59 -0.18
CA ALA A 62 -13.34 -10.64 -1.03
C ALA A 62 -11.89 -11.00 -0.66
N PHE A 63 -11.06 -10.02 -0.32
CA PHE A 63 -9.68 -10.27 0.14
C PHE A 63 -9.62 -10.83 1.56
N LEU A 64 -10.47 -10.37 2.46
CA LEU A 64 -10.55 -10.88 3.82
C LEU A 64 -11.07 -12.33 3.87
N GLU A 65 -12.01 -12.69 2.98
CA GLU A 65 -12.55 -14.05 2.82
C GLU A 65 -11.48 -15.07 2.41
N VAL A 66 -10.57 -14.69 1.52
CA VAL A 66 -9.44 -15.56 1.15
C VAL A 66 -8.33 -15.57 2.20
N GLY A 67 -8.50 -14.77 3.26
CA GLY A 67 -7.69 -14.84 4.46
C GLY A 67 -6.54 -13.85 4.52
N CYS A 68 -6.54 -12.78 3.71
CA CYS A 68 -5.62 -11.66 3.89
C CYS A 68 -5.71 -11.12 5.32
N ASP A 69 -4.57 -10.66 5.84
CA ASP A 69 -4.43 -10.14 7.19
C ASP A 69 -4.62 -8.63 7.26
N VAL A 70 -4.29 -7.92 6.18
CA VAL A 70 -4.42 -6.47 6.08
C VAL A 70 -5.21 -6.12 4.83
N VAL A 71 -6.07 -5.10 4.94
CA VAL A 71 -6.66 -4.43 3.79
C VAL A 71 -6.22 -2.98 3.73
N GLU A 72 -5.94 -2.49 2.53
CA GLU A 72 -5.62 -1.09 2.25
C GLU A 72 -6.90 -0.29 2.06
N THR A 73 -7.03 0.88 2.70
CA THR A 73 -8.20 1.76 2.51
C THR A 73 -8.31 2.23 1.05
N ASN A 74 -9.53 2.41 0.54
CA ASN A 74 -9.75 3.08 -0.75
C ASN A 74 -9.48 4.58 -0.65
N SER A 75 -8.20 4.96 -0.51
CA SER A 75 -7.73 6.32 -0.26
C SER A 75 -6.41 6.64 -0.95
N PHE A 76 -6.05 5.88 -1.99
CA PHE A 76 -4.78 5.99 -2.69
C PHE A 76 -4.50 7.44 -3.16
N ASN A 77 -5.50 8.11 -3.74
CA ASN A 77 -5.45 9.52 -4.14
C ASN A 77 -6.13 10.45 -3.13
N GLY A 78 -6.09 10.11 -1.83
CA GLY A 78 -6.84 10.77 -0.76
C GLY A 78 -6.35 12.16 -0.35
N THR A 79 -5.59 12.87 -1.17
CA THR A 79 -5.08 14.22 -0.82
C THR A 79 -5.98 15.32 -1.36
N SER A 80 -5.98 16.49 -0.73
CA SER A 80 -6.66 17.68 -1.26
C SER A 80 -6.11 18.13 -2.62
N VAL A 81 -4.84 17.83 -2.91
CA VAL A 81 -4.20 18.10 -4.20
C VAL A 81 -4.83 17.22 -5.29
N ASP A 82 -4.96 15.93 -5.06
CA ASP A 82 -5.54 14.99 -6.03
C ASP A 82 -7.05 15.20 -6.21
N TYR A 83 -7.76 15.44 -5.12
CA TYR A 83 -9.19 15.76 -5.16
C TYR A 83 -9.52 17.11 -5.79
N SER A 84 -8.54 18.00 -5.96
CA SER A 84 -8.74 19.28 -6.64
C SER A 84 -9.04 19.12 -8.14
N GLU A 85 -8.55 18.05 -8.78
CA GLU A 85 -8.87 17.71 -10.18
C GLU A 85 -10.37 17.43 -10.37
N TYR A 86 -11.03 17.03 -9.27
CA TYR A 86 -12.46 16.78 -9.20
C TYR A 86 -13.22 17.90 -8.47
N GLU A 87 -12.58 19.04 -8.20
CA GLU A 87 -13.03 20.18 -7.39
C GLU A 87 -13.70 19.80 -6.04
N ILE A 88 -13.21 18.71 -5.43
CA ILE A 88 -13.64 18.23 -4.11
C ILE A 88 -12.48 18.20 -3.11
N GLY A 89 -11.42 18.98 -3.34
CA GLY A 89 -10.24 19.05 -2.47
C GLY A 89 -10.57 19.32 -0.99
N HIS A 90 -11.62 20.10 -0.73
CA HIS A 90 -12.12 20.40 0.62
C HIS A 90 -12.71 19.19 1.38
N LEU A 91 -13.00 18.08 0.69
CA LEU A 91 -13.53 16.85 1.29
C LEU A 91 -12.42 15.85 1.69
N ALA A 92 -11.15 16.19 1.49
CA ALA A 92 -10.03 15.26 1.71
C ALA A 92 -10.05 14.62 3.10
N TYR A 93 -10.16 15.43 4.16
CA TYR A 93 -10.27 14.90 5.52
C TYR A 93 -11.44 13.92 5.69
N ASP A 94 -12.65 14.33 5.32
CA ASP A 94 -13.87 13.54 5.54
C ASP A 94 -13.89 12.24 4.72
N MET A 95 -13.37 12.27 3.50
CA MET A 95 -13.27 11.08 2.65
C MET A 95 -12.30 10.05 3.23
N ASN A 96 -11.15 10.48 3.77
CA ASN A 96 -10.21 9.57 4.44
C ASN A 96 -10.79 8.99 5.74
N VAL A 97 -11.53 9.79 6.52
CA VAL A 97 -12.25 9.28 7.70
C VAL A 97 -13.25 8.20 7.28
N LYS A 98 -14.00 8.42 6.20
CA LYS A 98 -14.97 7.44 5.67
C LYS A 98 -14.27 6.17 5.17
N ALA A 99 -13.18 6.29 4.42
CA ALA A 99 -12.41 5.16 3.90
C ALA A 99 -11.91 4.27 5.05
N ALA A 100 -11.29 4.88 6.06
CA ALA A 100 -10.78 4.18 7.23
C ALA A 100 -11.90 3.49 8.04
N ARG A 101 -13.00 4.18 8.32
CA ARG A 101 -14.14 3.61 9.07
C ARG A 101 -14.79 2.43 8.33
N LEU A 102 -14.91 2.55 7.00
CA LEU A 102 -15.48 1.49 6.17
C LEU A 102 -14.62 0.22 6.26
N ALA A 103 -13.32 0.36 5.98
CA ALA A 103 -12.39 -0.76 6.05
C ALA A 103 -12.31 -1.35 7.46
N LYS A 104 -12.30 -0.52 8.52
CA LYS A 104 -12.27 -0.99 9.92
C LYS A 104 -13.50 -1.78 10.30
N ARG A 105 -14.69 -1.35 9.87
CA ARG A 105 -15.93 -2.10 10.09
C ARG A 105 -15.83 -3.50 9.49
N ILE A 106 -15.47 -3.59 8.21
CA ILE A 106 -15.38 -4.87 7.50
C ILE A 106 -14.29 -5.74 8.12
N ALA A 107 -13.08 -5.20 8.34
CA ALA A 107 -11.99 -5.94 8.97
C ALA A 107 -12.37 -6.49 10.37
N SER A 108 -13.21 -5.78 11.12
CA SER A 108 -13.73 -6.26 12.40
C SER A 108 -14.59 -7.51 12.26
N ASP A 109 -15.39 -7.63 11.20
CA ASP A 109 -16.26 -8.80 10.95
C ASP A 109 -15.47 -10.08 10.67
N TYR A 110 -14.24 -9.94 10.13
CA TYR A 110 -13.32 -11.05 9.84
C TYR A 110 -12.22 -11.23 10.91
N SER A 111 -12.20 -10.38 11.94
CA SER A 111 -11.20 -10.43 13.00
C SER A 111 -11.55 -11.44 14.08
N THR A 112 -10.54 -12.20 14.52
CA THR A 112 -10.66 -13.08 15.68
C THR A 112 -9.56 -12.76 16.69
N ALA A 113 -9.73 -13.19 17.95
CA ALA A 113 -8.73 -12.97 19.00
C ALA A 113 -7.32 -13.50 18.63
N ASN A 114 -7.26 -14.62 17.89
CA ASN A 114 -6.00 -15.25 17.50
C ASN A 114 -5.49 -14.77 16.13
N ARG A 115 -6.35 -14.17 15.31
CA ARG A 115 -6.02 -13.69 13.98
C ARG A 115 -6.75 -12.36 13.73
N PRO A 116 -6.24 -11.25 14.29
CA PRO A 116 -6.80 -9.93 14.01
C PRO A 116 -6.61 -9.58 12.53
N ARG A 117 -7.48 -8.71 12.02
CA ARG A 117 -7.35 -8.06 10.72
C ARG A 117 -7.00 -6.60 10.93
N TRP A 118 -6.02 -6.12 10.17
CA TRP A 118 -5.57 -4.75 10.25
C TRP A 118 -6.01 -3.96 9.03
N VAL A 119 -6.12 -2.65 9.19
CA VAL A 119 -6.43 -1.71 8.12
C VAL A 119 -5.27 -0.76 7.94
N ALA A 120 -4.66 -0.79 6.76
CA ALA A 120 -3.63 0.15 6.36
C ALA A 120 -4.25 1.37 5.68
N GLY A 121 -3.95 2.55 6.19
CA GLY A 121 -4.30 3.80 5.51
C GLY A 121 -3.40 4.00 4.29
N SER A 122 -3.94 3.72 3.10
CA SER A 122 -3.25 3.88 1.81
C SER A 122 -3.05 5.35 1.48
N MET A 123 -1.80 5.71 1.18
CA MET A 123 -1.36 7.05 0.79
C MET A 123 -0.45 6.92 -0.45
N GLY A 124 -1.05 7.00 -1.63
CA GLY A 124 -0.34 6.93 -2.91
C GLY A 124 0.42 8.23 -3.24
N PRO A 125 1.19 8.26 -4.35
CA PRO A 125 2.07 9.38 -4.70
C PRO A 125 1.34 10.67 -5.13
N GLY A 126 0.05 10.54 -5.47
CA GLY A 126 -0.71 11.56 -6.18
C GLY A 126 -0.19 11.85 -7.58
N ARG A 127 -0.74 12.89 -8.22
CA ARG A 127 -0.45 13.23 -9.63
C ARG A 127 0.62 14.30 -9.84
N LYS A 128 1.12 14.94 -8.77
CA LYS A 128 2.10 16.04 -8.86
C LYS A 128 3.48 15.58 -8.40
N LEU A 129 4.50 15.84 -9.23
CA LEU A 129 5.90 15.50 -8.97
C LEU A 129 6.65 16.76 -8.49
N PRO A 130 7.00 16.86 -7.19
CA PRO A 130 7.73 18.02 -6.66
C PRO A 130 9.12 18.18 -7.28
N THR A 131 9.82 17.08 -7.63
CA THR A 131 11.12 17.16 -8.32
C THR A 131 11.02 17.84 -9.69
N LEU A 132 9.86 17.74 -10.37
CA LEU A 132 9.61 18.40 -11.65
C LEU A 132 8.98 19.80 -11.50
N GLY A 133 8.81 20.29 -10.27
CA GLY A 133 8.25 21.61 -10.00
C GLY A 133 6.72 21.71 -10.17
N HIS A 134 6.00 20.59 -10.25
CA HIS A 134 4.54 20.59 -10.38
C HIS A 134 3.83 21.10 -9.12
N ILE A 135 4.46 20.96 -7.96
CA ILE A 135 3.98 21.39 -6.65
C ILE A 135 5.18 21.64 -5.74
N THR A 136 5.06 22.54 -4.76
CA THR A 136 6.12 22.70 -3.76
C THR A 136 6.09 21.56 -2.74
N PHE A 137 7.25 21.23 -2.16
CA PHE A 137 7.35 20.26 -1.06
C PHE A 137 6.41 20.62 0.11
N ARG A 138 6.27 21.91 0.43
CA ARG A 138 5.45 22.38 1.56
C ARG A 138 3.96 22.15 1.33
N GLU A 139 3.46 22.45 0.13
CA GLU A 139 2.06 22.21 -0.23
C GLU A 139 1.75 20.72 -0.23
N LEU A 140 2.62 19.90 -0.82
CA LEU A 140 2.43 18.45 -0.84
C LEU A 140 2.47 17.85 0.57
N LYS A 141 3.41 18.29 1.42
CA LYS A 141 3.48 17.90 2.84
C LYS A 141 2.18 18.24 3.58
N ALA A 142 1.62 19.42 3.36
CA ALA A 142 0.36 19.83 3.99
C ALA A 142 -0.82 18.96 3.56
N ALA A 143 -0.88 18.57 2.29
CA ALA A 143 -1.93 17.68 1.78
C ALA A 143 -1.85 16.27 2.39
N TYR A 144 -0.64 15.71 2.53
CA TYR A 144 -0.46 14.43 3.21
C TYR A 144 -0.70 14.50 4.72
N HIS A 145 -0.42 15.64 5.36
CA HIS A 145 -0.78 15.86 6.78
C HIS A 145 -2.30 15.77 6.98
N GLU A 146 -3.08 16.43 6.11
CA GLU A 146 -4.55 16.35 6.12
C GLU A 146 -5.06 14.92 5.88
N GLN A 147 -4.48 14.21 4.91
CA GLN A 147 -4.82 12.81 4.63
C GLN A 147 -4.53 11.91 5.83
N ALA A 148 -3.31 12.01 6.41
CA ALA A 148 -2.91 11.24 7.59
C ALA A 148 -3.86 11.51 8.76
N ARG A 149 -4.22 12.78 8.99
CA ARG A 149 -5.20 13.19 9.99
C ARG A 149 -6.53 12.46 9.81
N GLY A 150 -7.09 12.47 8.60
CA GLY A 150 -8.36 11.79 8.31
C GLY A 150 -8.29 10.28 8.54
N LEU A 151 -7.24 9.62 8.06
CA LEU A 151 -7.05 8.16 8.22
C LEU A 151 -6.91 7.76 9.69
N ILE A 152 -6.11 8.49 10.45
CA ILE A 152 -5.83 8.23 11.87
C ILE A 152 -7.08 8.49 12.74
N ASP A 153 -7.86 9.53 12.45
CA ASP A 153 -9.12 9.83 13.14
C ASP A 153 -10.22 8.81 12.75
N GLY A 154 -10.16 8.27 11.53
CA GLY A 154 -11.00 7.17 11.07
C GLY A 154 -10.64 5.80 11.68
N GLY A 155 -9.46 5.68 12.29
CA GLY A 155 -9.08 4.54 13.13
C GLY A 155 -8.26 3.45 12.42
N VAL A 156 -7.51 3.78 11.37
CA VAL A 156 -6.55 2.84 10.75
C VAL A 156 -5.55 2.29 11.77
N ASP A 157 -5.09 1.06 11.56
CA ASP A 157 -4.14 0.40 12.44
C ASP A 157 -2.68 0.73 12.10
N LEU A 158 -2.43 1.16 10.87
CA LEU A 158 -1.13 1.53 10.31
C LEU A 158 -1.32 2.47 9.11
N LEU A 159 -0.24 3.12 8.67
CA LEU A 159 -0.20 3.91 7.43
C LEU A 159 0.78 3.29 6.45
N ILE A 160 0.45 3.35 5.16
CA ILE A 160 1.33 2.92 4.08
C ILE A 160 1.46 4.04 3.05
N VAL A 161 2.67 4.58 2.94
CA VAL A 161 3.07 5.46 1.84
C VAL A 161 3.53 4.55 0.71
N GLU A 162 2.74 4.48 -0.36
CA GLU A 162 2.93 3.49 -1.41
C GLU A 162 3.12 4.11 -2.80
N THR A 163 3.59 3.29 -3.73
CA THR A 163 3.70 3.61 -5.16
C THR A 163 4.49 4.90 -5.47
N CYS A 164 5.35 5.34 -4.55
CA CYS A 164 6.13 6.55 -4.76
C CYS A 164 7.15 6.35 -5.87
N GLN A 165 7.12 7.23 -6.86
CA GLN A 165 8.04 7.25 -8.00
C GLN A 165 9.03 8.43 -7.96
N ASP A 166 8.86 9.34 -7.00
CA ASP A 166 9.77 10.45 -6.68
C ASP A 166 10.04 10.49 -5.17
N LEU A 167 11.33 10.43 -4.78
CA LEU A 167 11.74 10.49 -3.37
C LEU A 167 11.23 11.74 -2.63
N LEU A 168 11.09 12.88 -3.31
CA LEU A 168 10.54 14.07 -2.66
C LEU A 168 9.07 13.92 -2.31
N GLN A 169 8.29 13.11 -3.06
CA GLN A 169 6.92 12.76 -2.68
C GLN A 169 6.91 11.93 -1.41
N THR A 170 7.73 10.87 -1.36
CA THR A 170 7.83 10.01 -0.16
C THR A 170 8.24 10.82 1.07
N LYS A 171 9.24 11.70 0.94
CA LYS A 171 9.68 12.56 2.04
C LYS A 171 8.60 13.55 2.47
N ALA A 172 7.83 14.10 1.53
CA ALA A 172 6.72 15.00 1.85
C ALA A 172 5.61 14.27 2.62
N ALA A 173 5.24 13.06 2.17
CA ALA A 173 4.25 12.22 2.83
C ALA A 173 4.68 11.85 4.25
N LEU A 174 5.88 11.30 4.41
CA LEU A 174 6.44 10.95 5.71
C LEU A 174 6.54 12.17 6.64
N SER A 175 7.00 13.32 6.12
CA SER A 175 7.04 14.55 6.92
C SER A 175 5.65 14.99 7.37
N GLY A 176 4.62 14.86 6.53
CA GLY A 176 3.24 15.18 6.90
C GLY A 176 2.70 14.26 8.00
N ILE A 177 2.98 12.96 7.89
CA ILE A 177 2.61 11.94 8.89
C ILE A 177 3.27 12.22 10.24
N PHE A 178 4.59 12.40 10.26
CA PHE A 178 5.34 12.55 11.51
C PHE A 178 5.06 13.90 12.20
N ASP A 179 4.87 14.98 11.44
CA ASP A 179 4.37 16.25 12.00
C ASP A 179 3.02 16.05 12.70
N TYR A 180 2.10 15.29 12.10
CA TYR A 180 0.80 15.03 12.72
C TYR A 180 0.93 14.17 13.98
N PHE A 181 1.77 13.12 13.97
CA PHE A 181 2.06 12.32 15.16
C PHE A 181 2.61 13.19 16.32
N GLU A 182 3.48 14.15 16.02
CA GLU A 182 3.98 15.09 17.01
C GLU A 182 2.87 15.98 17.61
N GLN A 183 1.88 16.36 16.81
CA GLN A 183 0.74 17.16 17.27
C GLN A 183 -0.17 16.37 18.21
N ILE A 184 -0.51 15.12 17.85
CA ILE A 184 -1.46 14.30 18.62
C ILE A 184 -0.83 13.43 19.71
N LYS A 185 0.51 13.38 19.79
CA LYS A 185 1.27 12.54 20.73
C LYS A 185 0.89 11.05 20.68
N ARG A 186 0.52 10.57 19.49
CA ARG A 186 0.14 9.19 19.18
C ARG A 186 0.75 8.81 17.84
N ARG A 187 1.23 7.57 17.73
CA ARG A 187 1.70 6.98 16.46
C ARG A 187 1.04 5.65 16.19
N VAL A 188 0.92 5.32 14.91
CA VAL A 188 0.69 3.97 14.39
C VAL A 188 1.92 3.53 13.59
N PRO A 189 2.09 2.24 13.27
CA PRO A 189 3.17 1.81 12.38
C PRO A 189 3.11 2.50 11.03
N VAL A 190 4.27 2.81 10.45
CA VAL A 190 4.40 3.45 9.14
C VAL A 190 5.21 2.57 8.20
N ILE A 191 4.63 2.22 7.06
CA ILE A 191 5.29 1.53 5.95
C ILE A 191 5.61 2.55 4.87
N ALA A 192 6.84 2.52 4.35
CA ALA A 192 7.23 3.29 3.17
C ALA A 192 7.63 2.35 2.03
N GLN A 193 6.95 2.48 0.90
CA GLN A 193 7.25 1.75 -0.32
C GLN A 193 7.59 2.70 -1.46
N VAL A 194 8.54 2.28 -2.28
CA VAL A 194 8.89 2.94 -3.54
C VAL A 194 8.55 2.03 -4.71
N THR A 195 8.33 2.62 -5.87
CA THR A 195 8.17 1.88 -7.12
C THR A 195 9.43 1.99 -7.95
N ILE A 196 9.97 0.83 -8.34
CA ILE A 196 11.10 0.72 -9.26
C ILE A 196 10.55 0.25 -10.62
N GLU A 197 10.89 0.98 -11.67
CA GLU A 197 10.50 0.65 -13.04
C GLU A 197 11.39 -0.43 -13.65
N LEU A 198 11.06 -0.86 -14.86
CA LEU A 198 11.74 -1.92 -15.61
C LEU A 198 13.26 -1.71 -15.74
N PHE A 199 13.71 -0.46 -15.75
CA PHE A 199 15.13 -0.11 -15.88
C PHE A 199 15.89 -0.13 -14.54
N GLY A 200 15.26 -0.53 -13.43
CA GLY A 200 15.91 -0.69 -12.14
C GLY A 200 15.99 0.58 -11.28
N THR A 201 15.30 1.65 -11.67
CA THR A 201 15.22 2.90 -10.89
C THR A 201 13.77 3.36 -10.71
N MET A 202 13.53 4.23 -9.74
CA MET A 202 12.31 5.05 -9.68
C MET A 202 12.24 5.98 -10.90
N LEU A 203 11.07 6.59 -11.18
CA LEU A 203 10.86 7.43 -12.37
C LEU A 203 11.92 8.54 -12.54
N ASN A 204 12.42 9.10 -11.44
CA ASN A 204 13.44 10.16 -11.46
C ASN A 204 14.89 9.65 -11.38
N GLY A 205 15.13 8.35 -11.57
CA GLY A 205 16.47 7.75 -11.63
C GLY A 205 17.03 7.27 -10.29
N THR A 206 16.23 7.26 -9.22
CA THR A 206 16.68 6.78 -7.90
C THR A 206 16.75 5.25 -7.87
N GLU A 207 17.93 4.68 -7.60
CA GLU A 207 18.08 3.24 -7.34
C GLU A 207 17.60 2.83 -5.94
N ILE A 208 17.30 1.54 -5.75
CA ILE A 208 16.77 1.02 -4.46
C ILE A 208 17.70 1.26 -3.27
N SER A 209 19.02 1.24 -3.49
CA SER A 209 20.05 1.54 -2.49
C SER A 209 19.98 2.99 -2.03
N ALA A 210 19.89 3.91 -2.99
CA ALA A 210 19.72 5.33 -2.73
C ALA A 210 18.39 5.62 -2.02
N ALA A 211 17.31 4.93 -2.38
CA ALA A 211 16.02 5.05 -1.69
C ALA A 211 16.10 4.60 -0.23
N LEU A 212 16.73 3.45 0.06
CA LEU A 212 16.96 2.99 1.44
C LEU A 212 17.72 4.04 2.26
N THR A 213 18.86 4.53 1.75
CA THR A 213 19.66 5.55 2.44
C THR A 213 18.91 6.87 2.60
N ALA A 214 18.14 7.29 1.60
CA ALA A 214 17.42 8.57 1.63
C ALA A 214 16.24 8.57 2.61
N LEU A 215 15.68 7.40 2.91
CA LEU A 215 14.52 7.22 3.79
C LEU A 215 14.90 6.79 5.21
N GLU A 216 16.11 6.29 5.44
CA GLU A 216 16.63 5.91 6.76
C GLU A 216 16.39 6.97 7.86
N PRO A 217 16.57 8.29 7.63
CA PRO A 217 16.38 9.27 8.69
C PRO A 217 14.94 9.38 9.22
N PHE A 218 13.95 8.85 8.48
CA PHE A 218 12.57 8.84 8.93
C PHE A 218 12.31 7.65 9.86
N PRO A 219 11.57 7.82 10.96
CA PRO A 219 11.27 6.74 11.91
C PRO A 219 10.15 5.82 11.38
N ILE A 220 10.32 5.29 10.17
CA ILE A 220 9.45 4.27 9.55
C ILE A 220 9.70 2.89 10.19
N ASP A 221 8.68 2.03 10.12
CA ASP A 221 8.72 0.70 10.74
C ASP A 221 8.97 -0.42 9.72
N VAL A 222 8.66 -0.18 8.44
CA VAL A 222 8.84 -1.14 7.34
C VAL A 222 9.24 -0.38 6.09
N ILE A 223 10.20 -0.91 5.33
CA ILE A 223 10.54 -0.43 3.98
C ILE A 223 10.17 -1.49 2.94
N GLY A 224 9.80 -1.09 1.74
CA GLY A 224 9.51 -2.07 0.69
C GLY A 224 9.34 -1.47 -0.68
N MET A 225 8.70 -2.26 -1.53
CA MET A 225 8.31 -1.82 -2.86
C MET A 225 6.99 -2.45 -3.30
N ASN A 226 6.30 -1.73 -4.16
CA ASN A 226 5.06 -2.17 -4.77
C ASN A 226 4.91 -1.58 -6.17
N CYS A 227 3.98 -2.14 -6.95
CA CYS A 227 3.61 -1.68 -8.29
C CYS A 227 4.78 -1.56 -9.28
N GLY A 228 4.53 -0.95 -10.44
CA GLY A 228 5.49 -0.75 -11.54
C GLY A 228 5.81 -2.02 -12.32
N THR A 229 6.13 -3.12 -11.63
CA THR A 229 6.56 -4.36 -12.26
C THR A 229 6.00 -5.61 -11.56
N GLY A 230 6.07 -6.76 -12.24
CA GLY A 230 5.79 -8.06 -11.65
C GLY A 230 6.95 -8.58 -10.78
N PRO A 231 6.76 -9.68 -10.03
CA PRO A 231 7.74 -10.10 -9.02
C PRO A 231 9.11 -10.40 -9.65
N LYS A 232 9.16 -10.98 -10.85
CA LYS A 232 10.42 -11.29 -11.57
C LYS A 232 11.36 -10.09 -11.65
N HIS A 233 10.84 -8.91 -11.96
CA HIS A 233 11.63 -7.68 -12.11
C HIS A 233 11.99 -7.05 -10.77
N MET A 234 11.22 -7.32 -9.71
CA MET A 234 11.50 -6.84 -8.35
C MET A 234 12.61 -7.62 -7.64
N THR A 235 12.93 -8.83 -8.11
CA THR A 235 13.84 -9.79 -7.45
C THR A 235 15.11 -9.15 -6.90
N GLU A 236 15.88 -8.43 -7.72
CA GLU A 236 17.15 -7.84 -7.28
C GLU A 236 16.97 -6.71 -6.28
N SER A 237 15.92 -5.90 -6.43
CA SER A 237 15.61 -4.81 -5.49
C SER A 237 15.18 -5.36 -4.13
N ILE A 238 14.37 -6.42 -4.11
CA ILE A 238 13.96 -7.10 -2.87
C ILE A 238 15.15 -7.80 -2.20
N ARG A 239 15.98 -8.51 -2.97
CA ARG A 239 17.20 -9.13 -2.44
C ARG A 239 18.07 -8.09 -1.76
N TYR A 240 18.32 -6.95 -2.42
CA TYR A 240 19.08 -5.85 -1.85
C TYR A 240 18.46 -5.31 -0.55
N LEU A 241 17.15 -5.02 -0.53
CA LEU A 241 16.48 -4.55 0.69
C LEU A 241 16.59 -5.57 1.83
N CYS A 242 16.37 -6.86 1.56
CA CYS A 242 16.49 -7.90 2.57
C CYS A 242 17.91 -7.99 3.14
N GLU A 243 18.94 -7.84 2.31
CA GLU A 243 20.36 -7.90 2.73
C GLU A 243 20.80 -6.65 3.52
N ASN A 244 20.24 -5.47 3.23
CA ASN A 244 20.79 -4.19 3.70
C ASN A 244 19.88 -3.39 4.63
N ALA A 245 18.56 -3.58 4.58
CA ALA A 245 17.62 -2.83 5.42
C ALA A 245 17.51 -3.44 6.83
N PRO A 246 17.78 -2.68 7.91
CA PRO A 246 17.61 -3.17 9.28
C PRO A 246 16.12 -3.29 9.69
N LEU A 247 15.22 -2.72 8.90
CA LEU A 247 13.77 -2.76 9.09
C LEU A 247 13.15 -3.98 8.38
N PRO A 248 12.01 -4.51 8.84
CA PRO A 248 11.17 -5.44 8.07
C PRO A 248 10.96 -4.99 6.62
N VAL A 249 10.89 -5.97 5.70
CA VAL A 249 10.73 -5.70 4.26
C VAL A 249 9.33 -6.09 3.78
N SER A 250 8.70 -5.25 2.97
CA SER A 250 7.42 -5.52 2.29
C SER A 250 7.56 -5.60 0.77
N VAL A 251 6.74 -6.45 0.14
CA VAL A 251 6.64 -6.54 -1.33
C VAL A 251 5.19 -6.79 -1.79
N LEU A 252 4.68 -5.90 -2.64
CA LEU A 252 3.33 -6.00 -3.23
C LEU A 252 3.44 -5.81 -4.76
N PRO A 253 3.83 -6.86 -5.52
CA PRO A 253 4.06 -6.75 -6.95
C PRO A 253 2.74 -6.74 -7.75
N ASN A 254 2.80 -6.25 -8.98
CA ASN A 254 1.73 -6.46 -9.95
C ASN A 254 1.64 -7.94 -10.35
N ALA A 255 0.49 -8.37 -10.89
CA ALA A 255 0.35 -9.68 -11.54
C ALA A 255 1.02 -9.69 -12.94
N GLY A 256 2.30 -9.35 -13.00
CA GLY A 256 3.05 -9.17 -14.24
C GLY A 256 3.07 -7.72 -14.72
N LEU A 257 3.47 -7.52 -15.97
CA LEU A 257 3.45 -6.19 -16.60
C LEU A 257 2.05 -5.90 -17.14
N PRO A 258 1.58 -4.65 -17.05
CA PRO A 258 0.32 -4.26 -17.67
C PRO A 258 0.46 -4.32 -19.20
N GLU A 259 -0.44 -5.07 -19.84
CA GLU A 259 -0.61 -5.08 -21.29
C GLU A 259 -2.00 -4.55 -21.65
N VAL A 260 -2.15 -3.85 -22.77
CA VAL A 260 -3.46 -3.46 -23.27
C VAL A 260 -3.93 -4.50 -24.29
N LYS A 261 -4.96 -5.27 -23.95
CA LYS A 261 -5.62 -6.23 -24.86
C LYS A 261 -7.07 -5.80 -25.02
N ASP A 262 -7.50 -5.60 -26.26
CA ASP A 262 -8.87 -5.16 -26.60
C ASP A 262 -9.35 -3.87 -25.90
N GLY A 263 -8.42 -2.96 -25.60
CA GLY A 263 -8.71 -1.70 -24.92
C GLY A 263 -8.79 -1.79 -23.40
N GLU A 264 -8.61 -2.99 -22.83
CA GLU A 264 -8.60 -3.23 -21.39
C GLU A 264 -7.19 -3.57 -20.88
N GLN A 265 -6.93 -3.25 -19.62
CA GLN A 265 -5.69 -3.66 -18.96
C GLN A 265 -5.74 -5.15 -18.66
N HIS A 266 -4.71 -5.86 -19.11
CA HIS A 266 -4.54 -7.29 -18.94
C HIS A 266 -3.20 -7.60 -18.26
N TYR A 267 -3.20 -8.66 -17.45
CA TYR A 267 -2.10 -9.09 -16.62
C TYR A 267 -1.93 -10.60 -16.80
N ASP A 268 -0.79 -11.02 -17.34
CA ASP A 268 -0.55 -12.41 -17.76
C ASP A 268 -0.07 -13.34 -16.63
N GLU A 269 0.35 -12.80 -15.48
CA GLU A 269 0.88 -13.63 -14.39
C GLU A 269 -0.27 -14.41 -13.72
N THR A 270 -0.12 -15.73 -13.64
CA THR A 270 -1.14 -16.60 -13.02
C THR A 270 -0.98 -16.66 -11.49
N PRO A 271 -2.03 -17.03 -10.73
CA PRO A 271 -1.94 -17.26 -9.29
C PRO A 271 -0.80 -18.20 -8.87
N GLU A 272 -0.55 -19.27 -9.63
CA GLU A 272 0.50 -20.24 -9.36
C GLU A 272 1.90 -19.64 -9.50
N SER A 273 2.16 -18.97 -10.62
CA SER A 273 3.46 -18.36 -10.92
C SER A 273 3.75 -17.18 -9.98
N PHE A 274 2.74 -16.35 -9.72
CA PHE A 274 2.82 -15.26 -8.74
C PHE A 274 3.18 -15.81 -7.35
N THR A 275 2.45 -16.82 -6.86
CA THR A 275 2.67 -17.41 -5.53
C THR A 275 4.06 -18.02 -5.40
N ALA A 276 4.56 -18.70 -6.43
CA ALA A 276 5.90 -19.29 -6.40
C ALA A 276 6.99 -18.23 -6.17
N GLN A 277 6.87 -17.07 -6.81
CA GLN A 277 7.82 -15.96 -6.65
C GLN A 277 7.69 -15.28 -5.28
N ILE A 278 6.46 -15.09 -4.78
CA ILE A 278 6.23 -14.56 -3.42
C ILE A 278 6.82 -15.49 -2.35
N VAL A 279 6.66 -16.81 -2.51
CA VAL A 279 7.26 -17.81 -1.62
C VAL A 279 8.79 -17.70 -1.64
N HIS A 280 9.39 -17.53 -2.81
CA HIS A 280 10.83 -17.31 -2.94
C HIS A 280 11.29 -16.07 -2.14
N PHE A 281 10.59 -14.93 -2.28
CA PHE A 281 10.93 -13.72 -1.52
C PHE A 281 10.81 -13.89 -0.01
N ALA A 282 9.74 -14.52 0.47
CA ALA A 282 9.52 -14.73 1.89
C ALA A 282 10.53 -15.75 2.48
N LYS A 283 10.72 -16.89 1.81
CA LYS A 283 11.53 -18.00 2.33
C LYS A 283 13.03 -17.77 2.16
N ASP A 284 13.45 -17.31 0.99
CA ASP A 284 14.87 -17.30 0.63
C ASP A 284 15.52 -15.94 0.96
N PHE A 285 14.82 -14.82 0.73
CA PHE A 285 15.35 -13.49 1.05
C PHE A 285 14.95 -12.99 2.45
N GLY A 286 13.76 -13.36 2.93
CA GLY A 286 13.31 -12.98 4.28
C GLY A 286 12.42 -11.73 4.29
N VAL A 287 11.59 -11.56 3.27
CA VAL A 287 10.48 -10.60 3.28
C VAL A 287 9.52 -10.92 4.44
N ASN A 288 9.00 -9.89 5.10
CA ASN A 288 8.09 -10.02 6.25
C ASN A 288 6.62 -9.79 5.88
N ILE A 289 6.38 -8.99 4.83
CA ILE A 289 5.05 -8.62 4.36
C ILE A 289 4.96 -8.90 2.86
N VAL A 290 3.94 -9.62 2.47
CA VAL A 290 3.64 -9.92 1.06
C VAL A 290 2.22 -9.48 0.75
N GLY A 291 1.91 -9.21 -0.51
CA GLY A 291 0.56 -8.92 -0.97
C GLY A 291 0.53 -8.79 -2.48
N GLY A 292 -0.43 -8.04 -3.01
CA GLY A 292 -0.55 -7.81 -4.44
C GLY A 292 -0.85 -6.35 -4.76
N CYS A 293 -0.46 -5.91 -5.96
CA CYS A 293 -0.86 -4.63 -6.51
C CYS A 293 -1.67 -4.87 -7.80
N CYS A 294 -1.51 -4.04 -8.84
CA CYS A 294 -2.36 -4.08 -10.03
C CYS A 294 -2.40 -5.47 -10.69
N GLY A 295 -3.62 -5.90 -11.07
CA GLY A 295 -3.87 -7.20 -11.70
C GLY A 295 -4.04 -8.36 -10.72
N THR A 296 -3.67 -8.20 -9.45
CA THR A 296 -3.88 -9.25 -8.46
C THR A 296 -5.34 -9.36 -8.03
N THR A 297 -5.79 -10.58 -7.78
CA THR A 297 -7.20 -10.92 -7.49
C THR A 297 -7.29 -11.78 -6.23
N PRO A 298 -8.49 -11.97 -5.64
CA PRO A 298 -8.66 -12.90 -4.53
C PRO A 298 -8.12 -14.32 -4.82
N ALA A 299 -8.15 -14.77 -6.08
CA ALA A 299 -7.56 -16.05 -6.47
C ALA A 299 -6.03 -16.11 -6.26
N HIS A 300 -5.33 -15.02 -6.62
CA HIS A 300 -3.89 -14.89 -6.35
C HIS A 300 -3.62 -14.92 -4.84
N LEU A 301 -4.32 -14.07 -4.10
CA LEU A 301 -4.06 -13.89 -2.67
C LEU A 301 -4.47 -15.12 -1.85
N LYS A 302 -5.47 -15.89 -2.28
CA LYS A 302 -5.80 -17.19 -1.66
C LYS A 302 -4.61 -18.14 -1.67
N MET A 303 -3.95 -18.30 -2.82
CA MET A 303 -2.79 -19.17 -2.94
C MET A 303 -1.59 -18.65 -2.12
N VAL A 304 -1.38 -17.33 -2.09
CA VAL A 304 -0.35 -16.72 -1.24
C VAL A 304 -0.64 -16.97 0.24
N VAL A 305 -1.86 -16.75 0.71
CA VAL A 305 -2.27 -17.00 2.10
C VAL A 305 -2.04 -18.46 2.49
N GLU A 306 -2.46 -19.41 1.64
CA GLU A 306 -2.26 -20.84 1.89
C GLU A 306 -0.76 -21.22 1.95
N ALA A 307 0.06 -20.64 1.06
CA ALA A 307 1.49 -20.88 1.04
C ALA A 307 2.20 -20.29 2.27
N MET A 308 1.84 -19.07 2.69
CA MET A 308 2.47 -18.38 3.82
C MET A 308 2.22 -19.03 5.17
N GLN A 309 1.19 -19.89 5.30
CA GLN A 309 1.00 -20.72 6.51
C GLN A 309 2.16 -21.68 6.77
N ARG A 310 2.98 -21.98 5.76
CA ARG A 310 4.11 -22.92 5.84
C ARG A 310 5.48 -22.23 5.82
N VAL A 311 5.49 -20.90 5.83
CA VAL A 311 6.72 -20.09 5.80
C VAL A 311 6.84 -19.31 7.10
N SER A 312 7.92 -19.59 7.84
CA SER A 312 8.27 -18.80 9.02
C SER A 312 9.16 -17.63 8.62
N PRO A 313 9.07 -16.46 9.30
CA PRO A 313 9.95 -15.33 9.03
C PRO A 313 11.42 -15.73 9.17
N LYS A 314 12.22 -15.39 8.16
CA LYS A 314 13.67 -15.59 8.20
C LYS A 314 14.30 -14.48 9.04
N GLN A 315 15.21 -14.85 9.94
CA GLN A 315 16.03 -13.86 10.62
C GLN A 315 17.00 -13.22 9.62
N ARG A 316 17.04 -11.88 9.59
CA ARG A 316 17.95 -11.10 8.75
C ARG A 316 18.95 -10.38 9.64
N ASP A 317 20.23 -10.48 9.31
CA ASP A 317 21.33 -9.79 9.99
C ASP A 317 21.82 -8.60 9.16
N ALA A 318 20.86 -7.85 8.60
CA ALA A 318 21.14 -6.70 7.77
C ALA A 318 21.81 -5.61 8.61
N LYS A 319 22.93 -5.09 8.10
CA LYS A 319 23.57 -3.90 8.63
C LYS A 319 23.42 -2.81 7.60
N LEU A 320 22.78 -1.72 7.98
CA LEU A 320 22.92 -0.51 7.20
C LEU A 320 24.39 -0.12 7.29
N VAL A 321 25.11 -0.20 6.17
CA VAL A 321 26.44 0.39 6.05
C VAL A 321 26.19 1.86 5.71
N PRO A 322 26.36 2.80 6.66
CA PRO A 322 26.24 4.21 6.31
C PRO A 322 27.30 4.51 5.25
N SER A 323 26.89 5.17 4.17
CA SER A 323 27.82 5.73 3.18
C SER A 323 28.75 6.76 3.81
#